data_AF-A0A7J5YSR8-F1
#
_entry.id   AF-A0A7J5YSR8-F1
#
_cell.length_a   1.000
_cell.length_b   1.000
_cell.length_c   1.000
_cell.angle_alpha   90.00
_cell.angle_beta   90.00
_cell.angle_gamma   90.00
#
_symmetry.space_group_name_H-M   'P 1'
#
loop_
_entity.id
_entity.type
_entity.pdbx_description
1 polymer ?
#
loop_
_entity_poly.entity_id
_entity_poly.type
_entity_poly.pdbx_seq_one_letter_code
_entity_poly.pdbx_strand_id
1 'polypeptide(L)'
;NASYLQINGTTACHSDSGRGTLSEVARTEVSVEEYKDVLIPCLGGLHIAMNFLGVIGQHMVDSGLSELWVKRDLLGANAAQHVMAGKGYAHAIRTHKLTLQALWQLLLPRLCTYLDEVDVTLRARDADHIAQMVDKLTTDRFQQPMKEFAASLGVDDPNAAFWWDYMTMVSIVLCFTRAQRDGLWDLHLYAFKRRLPFFFRYNHINYARWGTVYLAEMSALPPEILLEFQKGNFVVKRSDRRFNQNIINKDVVTPEIQESLLGAEHLGQAQMKVFVDKRLCEPPDSDQHLGLKSPIRKNKAKTFASLYEVVQLSKNKQNTIKVDRQILQRLVTVYRAGRKVDLENVLQHELMPIPPSLAATNGSLHSTNKSVLANILTKHVQTPADVPLQEPSCLAAKHL
;
A
#
# COMPACT_ATOMS: atom_id res chain seq x y z
N ASN A 1 2.50 -2.99 11.62
CA ASN A 1 2.33 -3.15 10.15
C ASN A 1 1.92 -4.56 9.75
N ALA A 2 0.90 -5.12 10.39
CA ALA A 2 0.13 -6.24 9.87
C ALA A 2 -1.29 -5.73 9.63
N SER A 3 -1.97 -6.26 8.62
CA SER A 3 -3.43 -6.12 8.50
C SER A 3 -4.01 -7.20 9.40
N TYR A 4 -4.93 -6.82 10.29
CA TYR A 4 -5.55 -7.74 11.25
C TYR A 4 -7.03 -7.86 10.92
N LEU A 5 -7.53 -9.10 10.86
CA LEU A 5 -8.96 -9.40 10.96
C LEU A 5 -9.20 -9.77 12.43
N GLN A 6 -10.13 -9.07 13.09
CA GLN A 6 -10.47 -9.28 14.50
C GLN A 6 -11.80 -10.03 14.56
N ILE A 7 -11.78 -11.23 15.13
CA ILE A 7 -12.93 -12.12 15.31
C ILE A 7 -13.11 -12.25 16.82
N ASN A 8 -14.23 -11.79 17.39
CA ASN A 8 -14.55 -12.00 18.81
C ASN A 8 -16.06 -12.29 18.98
N GLY A 9 -16.35 -13.21 19.90
CA GLY A 9 -17.69 -13.63 20.32
C GLY A 9 -18.53 -12.54 20.98
N THR A 10 -19.85 -12.78 20.95
CA THR A 10 -20.95 -11.94 21.40
C THR A 10 -20.74 -11.23 22.74
N THR A 11 -20.97 -9.91 22.77
CA THR A 11 -21.75 -9.26 23.83
C THR A 11 -22.24 -7.89 23.38
N ALA A 12 -23.55 -7.67 23.51
CA ALA A 12 -24.25 -6.45 23.14
C ALA A 12 -23.91 -5.28 24.07
N CYS A 13 -23.84 -4.06 23.53
CA CYS A 13 -24.15 -2.81 24.24
C CYS A 13 -24.58 -1.75 23.20
N HIS A 14 -25.82 -1.28 23.34
CA HIS A 14 -26.34 -0.09 22.67
C HIS A 14 -25.71 1.19 23.22
N SER A 15 -25.34 2.13 22.35
CA SER A 15 -25.70 3.56 22.51
C SER A 15 -25.29 4.37 21.27
N ASP A 16 -26.28 5.04 20.68
CA ASP A 16 -26.16 6.07 19.65
C ASP A 16 -25.30 7.27 20.09
N SER A 17 -24.44 7.75 19.19
CA SER A 17 -24.38 9.19 18.84
C SER A 17 -23.38 9.43 17.71
N GLY A 18 -23.86 10.08 16.65
CA GLY A 18 -23.17 10.22 15.38
C GLY A 18 -21.83 10.96 15.43
N ARG A 19 -20.80 10.31 14.91
CA ARG A 19 -19.58 10.87 14.30
C ARG A 19 -19.02 9.82 13.33
N GLY A 20 -18.62 10.26 12.14
CA GLY A 20 -18.25 9.42 11.00
C GLY A 20 -17.41 8.19 11.37
N THR A 21 -17.91 7.03 10.96
CA THR A 21 -17.36 5.71 11.23
C THR A 21 -15.95 5.56 10.68
N LEU A 22 -14.98 5.31 11.58
CA LEU A 22 -13.82 4.49 11.25
C LEU A 22 -14.37 3.20 10.62
N SER A 23 -13.87 2.83 9.43
CA SER A 23 -14.29 1.61 8.73
C SER A 23 -14.34 0.45 9.72
N GLU A 24 -15.53 -0.11 9.93
CA GLU A 24 -15.74 -1.30 10.75
C GLU A 24 -14.68 -2.34 10.36
N VAL A 25 -13.90 -2.78 11.34
CA VAL A 25 -13.16 -4.05 11.20
C VAL A 25 -14.23 -5.08 10.87
N ALA A 26 -14.13 -5.75 9.72
CA ALA A 26 -15.09 -6.77 9.31
C ALA A 26 -15.24 -7.77 10.46
N ARG A 27 -16.40 -7.75 11.12
CA ARG A 27 -16.76 -8.67 12.19
C ARG A 27 -17.38 -9.89 11.52
N THR A 28 -16.72 -11.03 11.62
CA THR A 28 -17.24 -12.30 11.10
C THR A 28 -17.36 -13.26 12.26
N GLU A 29 -18.56 -13.79 12.51
CA GLU A 29 -18.75 -14.87 13.47
C GLU A 29 -18.23 -16.17 12.83
N VAL A 30 -17.17 -16.74 13.39
CA VAL A 30 -16.55 -17.98 12.93
C VAL A 30 -17.09 -19.14 13.77
N SER A 31 -17.59 -20.19 13.12
CA SER A 31 -18.21 -21.34 13.79
C SER A 31 -17.16 -22.30 14.40
N VAL A 32 -15.93 -22.26 13.87
CA VAL A 32 -14.80 -23.09 14.31
C VAL A 32 -14.22 -22.53 15.62
N GLU A 33 -14.36 -23.29 16.71
CA GLU A 33 -13.93 -22.92 18.08
C GLU A 33 -12.48 -22.42 18.13
N GLU A 34 -11.59 -23.04 17.35
CA GLU A 34 -10.15 -22.72 17.30
C GLU A 34 -9.85 -21.32 16.76
N TYR A 35 -10.77 -20.68 16.03
CA TYR A 35 -10.55 -19.38 15.37
C TYR A 35 -11.39 -18.24 15.95
N LYS A 36 -12.24 -18.51 16.95
CA LYS A 36 -13.15 -17.52 17.56
C LYS A 36 -12.45 -16.34 18.26
N ASP A 37 -11.19 -16.53 18.68
CA ASP A 37 -10.36 -15.50 19.34
C ASP A 37 -8.91 -15.45 18.76
N VAL A 38 -8.70 -15.97 17.55
CA VAL A 38 -7.37 -16.05 16.93
C VAL A 38 -7.19 -14.97 15.88
N LEU A 39 -6.19 -14.12 16.12
CA LEU A 39 -5.75 -13.11 15.17
C LEU A 39 -4.89 -13.78 14.08
N ILE A 40 -5.36 -13.74 12.83
CA ILE A 40 -4.64 -14.30 11.68
C ILE A 40 -3.70 -13.23 11.10
N PRO A 41 -2.37 -13.37 11.26
CA PRO A 41 -1.44 -12.34 10.84
C PRO A 41 -1.20 -12.38 9.33
N CYS A 42 -1.73 -11.40 8.60
CA CYS A 42 -1.34 -11.17 7.22
C CYS A 42 0.00 -10.43 7.15
N LEU A 43 0.99 -11.05 6.48
CA LEU A 43 2.29 -10.41 6.26
C LEU A 43 2.14 -9.10 5.48
N GLY A 44 2.80 -8.04 5.95
CA GLY A 44 2.66 -6.70 5.38
C GLY A 44 3.16 -6.59 3.94
N GLY A 45 2.24 -6.31 3.01
CA GLY A 45 2.52 -6.29 1.57
C GLY A 45 3.64 -5.34 1.14
N LEU A 46 3.72 -4.13 1.72
CA LEU A 46 4.80 -3.17 1.39
C LEU A 46 6.19 -3.76 1.67
N HIS A 47 6.38 -4.33 2.85
CA HIS A 47 7.67 -4.87 3.24
C HIS A 47 8.06 -6.08 2.40
N ILE A 48 7.11 -6.96 2.08
CA ILE A 48 7.33 -8.07 1.14
C ILE A 48 7.74 -7.55 -0.24
N ALA A 49 7.06 -6.52 -0.74
CA ALA A 49 7.36 -5.91 -2.02
C ALA A 49 8.76 -5.27 -2.05
N MET A 50 9.12 -4.49 -1.02
CA MET A 50 10.45 -3.89 -0.90
C MET A 50 11.57 -4.93 -0.77
N ASN A 51 11.36 -6.00 0.00
CA ASN A 51 12.36 -7.06 0.12
C ASN A 51 12.57 -7.78 -1.19
N PHE A 52 11.51 -8.05 -1.94
CA PHE A 52 11.66 -8.67 -3.25
C PHE A 52 12.26 -7.74 -4.30
N LEU A 53 12.05 -6.41 -4.20
CA LEU A 53 12.80 -5.45 -5.00
C LEU A 53 14.31 -5.50 -4.67
N GLY A 54 14.67 -5.71 -3.40
CA GLY A 54 16.06 -5.98 -3.01
C GLY A 54 16.61 -7.27 -3.60
N VAL A 55 15.80 -8.34 -3.65
CA VAL A 55 16.14 -9.60 -4.34
C VAL A 55 16.41 -9.36 -5.83
N ILE A 56 15.57 -8.58 -6.50
CA ILE A 56 15.77 -8.20 -7.91
C ILE A 56 17.10 -7.46 -8.07
N GLY A 57 17.39 -6.50 -7.20
CA GLY A 57 18.66 -5.78 -7.27
C GLY A 57 19.88 -6.66 -7.01
N GLN A 58 19.80 -7.66 -6.13
CA GLN A 58 20.86 -8.65 -5.96
C GLN A 58 21.02 -9.55 -7.18
N HIS A 59 19.93 -9.95 -7.83
CA HIS A 59 19.97 -10.71 -9.09
C HIS A 59 20.64 -9.92 -10.21
N MET A 60 20.44 -8.59 -10.24
CA MET A 60 20.91 -7.69 -11.29
C MET A 60 22.17 -6.89 -10.93
N VAL A 61 22.85 -7.25 -9.84
CA VAL A 61 24.07 -6.56 -9.44
C VAL A 61 25.13 -6.72 -10.52
N ASP A 62 25.82 -5.63 -10.86
CA ASP A 62 26.86 -5.56 -11.89
C ASP A 62 26.44 -6.02 -13.30
N SER A 63 25.13 -6.14 -13.56
CA SER A 63 24.59 -6.54 -14.87
C SER A 63 24.52 -5.39 -15.87
N GLY A 64 24.93 -4.17 -15.49
CA GLY A 64 24.73 -2.95 -16.26
C GLY A 64 23.35 -2.29 -16.10
N LEU A 65 22.43 -2.87 -15.32
CA LEU A 65 21.08 -2.32 -15.14
C LEU A 65 21.10 -0.97 -14.43
N SER A 66 21.93 -0.83 -13.39
CA SER A 66 22.01 0.40 -12.61
C SER A 66 22.66 1.53 -13.43
N GLU A 67 23.66 1.19 -14.22
CA GLU A 67 24.38 2.03 -15.16
C GLU A 67 23.47 2.49 -16.29
N LEU A 68 22.59 1.61 -16.77
CA LEU A 68 21.57 1.94 -17.76
C LEU A 68 20.61 3.00 -17.21
N TRP A 69 20.14 2.86 -15.96
CA TRP A 69 19.29 3.87 -15.34
C TRP A 69 19.97 5.22 -15.19
N VAL A 70 21.26 5.23 -14.83
CA VAL A 70 22.06 6.45 -14.71
C VAL A 70 22.31 7.10 -16.06
N LYS A 71 22.76 6.33 -17.06
CA LYS A 71 23.04 6.83 -18.42
C LYS A 71 21.82 7.37 -19.16
N ARG A 72 20.62 6.97 -18.75
CA ARG A 72 19.34 7.42 -19.33
C ARG A 72 18.62 8.45 -18.47
N ASP A 73 19.32 9.04 -17.49
CA ASP A 73 18.79 10.06 -16.57
C ASP A 73 17.50 9.64 -15.85
N LEU A 74 17.30 8.33 -15.66
CA LEU A 74 16.16 7.82 -14.90
C LEU A 74 16.39 7.98 -13.40
N LEU A 75 17.63 7.82 -12.96
CA LEU A 75 18.08 7.96 -11.57
C LEU A 75 19.50 8.53 -11.53
N GLY A 76 19.81 9.34 -10.52
CA GLY A 76 21.21 9.62 -10.17
C GLY A 76 21.90 8.38 -9.58
N ALA A 77 23.24 8.32 -9.62
CA ALA A 77 24.02 7.17 -9.18
C ALA A 77 23.65 6.66 -7.77
N ASN A 78 23.56 7.58 -6.79
CA ASN A 78 23.17 7.23 -5.42
C ASN A 78 21.74 6.68 -5.34
N ALA A 79 20.82 7.23 -6.15
CA ALA A 79 19.44 6.77 -6.18
C ALA A 79 19.33 5.38 -6.85
N ALA A 80 20.13 5.11 -7.88
CA ALA A 80 20.22 3.79 -8.52
C ALA A 80 20.69 2.73 -7.52
N GLN A 81 21.76 2.99 -6.76
CA GLN A 81 22.23 2.09 -5.70
C GLN A 81 21.17 1.87 -4.61
N HIS A 82 20.49 2.94 -4.18
CA HIS A 82 19.38 2.83 -3.24
C HIS A 82 18.24 1.93 -3.74
N VAL A 83 17.87 2.06 -5.01
CA VAL A 83 16.84 1.22 -5.67
C VAL A 83 17.31 -0.23 -5.77
N MET A 84 18.55 -0.48 -6.18
CA MET A 84 19.14 -1.82 -6.22
C MET A 84 19.19 -2.48 -4.84
N ALA A 85 19.33 -1.71 -3.77
CA ALA A 85 19.24 -2.22 -2.40
C ALA A 85 17.79 -2.49 -1.92
N GLY A 86 16.79 -2.41 -2.80
CA GLY A 86 15.37 -2.58 -2.45
C GLY A 86 14.77 -1.42 -1.64
N LYS A 87 15.44 -0.26 -1.61
CA LYS A 87 14.99 0.94 -0.90
C LYS A 87 14.31 1.90 -1.88
N GLY A 88 13.46 2.79 -1.37
CA GLY A 88 12.78 3.80 -2.19
C GLY A 88 11.75 3.21 -3.15
N TYR A 89 10.72 2.55 -2.60
CA TYR A 89 9.70 1.79 -3.34
C TYR A 89 9.13 2.50 -4.58
N ALA A 90 8.77 3.79 -4.49
CA ALA A 90 8.19 4.53 -5.61
C ALA A 90 9.14 4.64 -6.82
N HIS A 91 10.42 4.95 -6.55
CA HIS A 91 11.46 5.05 -7.57
C HIS A 91 11.76 3.68 -8.18
N ALA A 92 11.89 2.65 -7.34
CA ALA A 92 12.13 1.29 -7.78
C ALA A 92 11.02 0.76 -8.70
N ILE A 93 9.75 0.89 -8.30
CA ILE A 93 8.62 0.47 -9.14
C ILE A 93 8.59 1.22 -10.47
N ARG A 94 8.88 2.53 -10.46
CA ARG A 94 8.91 3.34 -11.68
C ARG A 94 10.00 2.85 -12.64
N THR A 95 11.24 2.71 -12.18
CA THR A 95 12.35 2.32 -13.06
C THR A 95 12.23 0.90 -13.56
N HIS A 96 11.86 -0.07 -12.71
CA HIS A 96 11.64 -1.44 -13.15
C HIS A 96 10.50 -1.56 -14.17
N LYS A 97 9.41 -0.79 -14.04
CA LYS A 97 8.35 -0.74 -15.04
C LYS A 97 8.84 -0.20 -16.39
N LEU A 98 9.60 0.89 -16.38
CA LEU A 98 10.15 1.48 -17.60
C LEU A 98 11.12 0.52 -18.29
N THR A 99 12.00 -0.14 -17.52
CA THR A 99 12.90 -1.17 -18.06
C THR A 99 12.12 -2.37 -18.61
N LEU A 100 11.11 -2.85 -17.89
CA LEU A 100 10.26 -3.95 -18.36
C LEU A 100 9.56 -3.60 -19.69
N GLN A 101 9.03 -2.37 -19.80
CA GLN A 101 8.42 -1.88 -21.03
C GLN A 101 9.44 -1.82 -22.18
N ALA A 102 10.65 -1.30 -21.93
CA ALA A 102 11.71 -1.23 -22.94
C ALA A 102 12.13 -2.63 -23.43
N LEU A 103 12.26 -3.61 -22.52
CA LEU A 103 12.56 -4.99 -22.90
C LEU A 103 11.43 -5.62 -23.71
N TRP A 104 10.16 -5.39 -23.34
CA TRP A 104 9.04 -5.84 -24.16
C TRP A 104 9.01 -5.17 -25.54
N GLN A 105 9.39 -3.91 -25.68
CA GLN A 105 9.50 -3.27 -27.00
C GLN A 105 10.52 -3.96 -27.90
N LEU A 106 11.58 -4.52 -27.33
CA LEU A 106 12.60 -5.30 -28.07
C LEU A 106 12.12 -6.71 -28.39
N LEU A 107 11.42 -7.37 -27.46
CA LEU A 107 10.98 -8.76 -27.59
C LEU A 107 9.68 -8.93 -28.36
N LEU A 108 8.78 -7.94 -28.32
CA LEU A 108 7.45 -8.04 -28.91
C LEU A 108 7.48 -8.31 -30.42
N PRO A 109 8.37 -7.71 -31.24
CA PRO A 109 8.50 -8.08 -32.64
C PRO A 109 8.89 -9.54 -32.84
N ARG A 110 9.83 -10.06 -32.04
CA ARG A 110 10.26 -11.47 -32.11
C ARG A 110 9.14 -12.43 -31.70
N LEU A 111 8.43 -12.10 -30.61
CA LEU A 111 7.26 -12.86 -30.18
C LEU A 111 6.17 -12.85 -31.26
N CYS A 112 5.96 -11.70 -31.90
CA CYS A 112 4.99 -11.55 -32.97
C CYS A 112 5.29 -12.47 -34.16
N THR A 113 6.54 -12.51 -34.62
CA THR A 113 6.98 -13.44 -35.68
C THR A 113 6.81 -14.89 -35.25
N TYR A 114 7.23 -15.25 -34.04
CA TYR A 114 7.06 -16.61 -33.53
C TYR A 114 5.58 -17.03 -33.46
N LEU A 115 4.70 -16.14 -32.99
CA LEU A 115 3.25 -16.42 -32.96
C LEU A 115 2.66 -16.55 -34.36
N ASP A 116 3.16 -15.82 -35.37
CA ASP A 116 2.71 -15.97 -36.76
C ASP A 116 3.06 -17.36 -37.32
N GLU A 117 4.21 -17.92 -36.93
CA GLU A 117 4.66 -19.28 -37.30
C GLU A 117 3.86 -20.37 -36.60
N VAL A 118 3.55 -20.19 -35.31
CA VAL A 118 2.78 -21.16 -34.52
C VAL A 118 1.30 -21.12 -34.86
N ASP A 119 0.69 -19.93 -34.80
CA ASP A 119 -0.73 -19.71 -35.00
C ASP A 119 -1.03 -18.21 -35.14
N VAL A 120 -1.12 -17.74 -36.39
CA VAL A 120 -1.40 -16.34 -36.74
C VAL A 120 -2.69 -15.79 -36.09
N THR A 121 -3.66 -16.65 -35.74
CA THR A 121 -4.92 -16.21 -35.11
C THR A 121 -4.73 -15.76 -33.66
N LEU A 122 -3.63 -16.15 -33.00
CA LEU A 122 -3.28 -15.68 -31.66
C LEU A 122 -3.00 -14.18 -31.64
N ARG A 123 -2.55 -13.60 -32.76
CA ARG A 123 -2.34 -12.16 -32.91
C ARG A 123 -3.55 -11.40 -33.44
N ALA A 124 -4.60 -12.09 -33.90
CA ALA A 124 -5.80 -11.44 -34.36
C ALA A 124 -6.36 -10.53 -33.25
N ARG A 125 -6.63 -9.26 -33.59
CA ARG A 125 -7.31 -8.34 -32.69
C ARG A 125 -8.78 -8.75 -32.63
N ASP A 126 -9.14 -9.47 -31.58
CA ASP A 126 -10.54 -9.63 -31.22
C ASP A 126 -11.04 -8.28 -30.68
N ALA A 127 -12.14 -7.78 -31.24
CA ALA A 127 -12.60 -6.40 -31.11
C ALA A 127 -12.75 -5.92 -29.66
N ASP A 128 -12.18 -4.75 -29.34
CA ASP A 128 -12.39 -3.75 -28.26
C ASP A 128 -12.76 -4.17 -26.81
N HIS A 129 -13.01 -5.44 -26.52
CA HIS A 129 -13.39 -5.94 -25.20
C HIS A 129 -12.21 -6.59 -24.49
N ILE A 130 -11.70 -5.89 -23.46
CA ILE A 130 -10.64 -6.36 -22.56
C ILE A 130 -10.91 -7.78 -22.04
N ALA A 131 -12.17 -8.14 -21.79
CA ALA A 131 -12.56 -9.46 -21.29
C ALA A 131 -12.23 -10.60 -22.28
N GLN A 132 -12.51 -10.43 -23.57
CA GLN A 132 -12.23 -11.43 -24.60
C GLN A 132 -10.71 -11.58 -24.80
N MET A 133 -10.00 -10.46 -24.74
CA MET A 133 -8.54 -10.48 -24.81
C MET A 133 -7.93 -11.21 -23.61
N VAL A 134 -8.47 -11.00 -22.40
CA VAL A 134 -8.03 -11.74 -21.20
C VAL A 134 -8.28 -13.23 -21.36
N ASP A 135 -9.49 -13.63 -21.79
CA ASP A 135 -9.85 -15.04 -21.99
C ASP A 135 -8.88 -15.74 -22.94
N LYS A 136 -8.64 -15.14 -24.12
CA LYS A 136 -7.66 -15.60 -25.11
C LYS A 136 -6.27 -15.78 -24.51
N LEU A 137 -5.78 -14.77 -23.79
CA LEU A 137 -4.45 -14.80 -23.16
C LEU A 137 -4.35 -15.84 -22.03
N THR A 138 -5.47 -16.23 -21.40
CA THR A 138 -5.47 -17.24 -20.33
C THR A 138 -5.58 -18.68 -20.83
N THR A 139 -5.97 -18.90 -22.09
CA THR A 139 -6.06 -20.25 -22.65
C THR A 139 -4.71 -20.96 -22.72
N ASP A 140 -4.71 -22.28 -22.55
CA ASP A 140 -3.52 -23.11 -22.76
C ASP A 140 -2.96 -22.94 -24.18
N ARG A 141 -3.85 -22.72 -25.16
CA ARG A 141 -3.50 -22.42 -26.56
C ARG A 141 -2.58 -21.20 -26.69
N PHE A 142 -2.69 -20.20 -25.82
CA PHE A 142 -1.77 -19.05 -25.80
C PHE A 142 -0.62 -19.25 -24.80
N GLN A 143 -0.92 -19.81 -23.62
CA GLN A 143 0.07 -19.97 -22.55
C GLN A 143 1.20 -20.95 -22.92
N GLN A 144 0.91 -22.00 -23.69
CA GLN A 144 1.91 -22.96 -24.12
C GLN A 144 2.92 -22.34 -25.11
N PRO A 145 2.52 -21.70 -26.23
CA PRO A 145 3.45 -20.98 -27.10
C PRO A 145 4.27 -19.91 -26.36
N MET A 146 3.68 -19.21 -25.39
CA MET A 146 4.45 -18.26 -24.57
C MET A 146 5.57 -18.92 -23.75
N LYS A 147 5.33 -20.12 -23.19
CA LYS A 147 6.36 -20.88 -22.46
C LYS A 147 7.44 -21.40 -23.40
N GLU A 148 7.05 -21.87 -24.58
CA GLU A 148 7.98 -22.37 -25.61
C GLU A 148 8.84 -21.24 -26.17
N PHE A 149 8.26 -20.06 -26.44
CA PHE A 149 8.98 -18.85 -26.80
C PHE A 149 9.98 -18.44 -25.71
N ALA A 150 9.56 -18.43 -24.44
CA ALA A 150 10.44 -18.11 -23.33
C ALA A 150 11.63 -19.10 -23.23
N ALA A 151 11.37 -20.39 -23.46
CA ALA A 151 12.41 -21.42 -23.46
C ALA A 151 13.37 -21.25 -24.65
N SER A 152 12.86 -20.92 -25.84
CA SER A 152 13.69 -20.74 -27.04
C SER A 152 14.65 -19.55 -26.93
N LEU A 153 14.26 -18.48 -26.23
CA LEU A 153 15.16 -17.34 -25.97
C LEU A 153 16.47 -17.78 -25.28
N GLY A 154 16.42 -18.78 -24.40
CA GLY A 154 17.57 -19.23 -23.62
C GLY A 154 18.43 -20.30 -24.28
N VAL A 155 17.97 -20.94 -25.35
CA VAL A 155 18.74 -21.96 -26.07
C VAL A 155 19.91 -21.31 -26.83
N ASP A 156 19.65 -20.16 -27.45
CA ASP A 156 20.63 -19.50 -28.32
C ASP A 156 21.40 -18.37 -27.62
N ASP A 157 20.83 -17.77 -26.57
CA ASP A 157 21.43 -16.62 -25.88
C ASP A 157 21.21 -16.67 -24.35
N PRO A 158 22.24 -17.08 -23.57
CA PRO A 158 22.18 -17.05 -22.11
C PRO A 158 21.87 -15.67 -21.53
N ASN A 159 22.23 -14.58 -22.22
CA ASN A 159 21.87 -13.24 -21.76
C ASN A 159 20.37 -12.97 -21.91
N ALA A 160 19.75 -13.45 -22.99
CA ALA A 160 18.30 -13.33 -23.18
C ALA A 160 17.54 -14.08 -22.08
N ALA A 161 18.00 -15.28 -21.69
CA ALA A 161 17.44 -16.01 -20.54
C ALA A 161 17.58 -15.22 -19.23
N PHE A 162 18.76 -14.65 -18.96
CA PHE A 162 19.01 -13.83 -17.78
C PHE A 162 18.08 -12.61 -17.72
N TRP A 163 17.91 -11.87 -18.82
CA TRP A 163 16.99 -10.73 -18.86
C TRP A 163 15.53 -11.14 -18.81
N TRP A 164 15.17 -12.33 -19.29
CA TRP A 164 13.84 -12.90 -19.14
C TRP A 164 13.52 -13.24 -17.68
N ASP A 165 14.47 -13.78 -16.92
CA ASP A 165 14.34 -14.00 -15.47
C ASP A 165 14.09 -12.67 -14.75
N TYR A 166 14.85 -11.63 -15.07
CA TYR A 166 14.60 -10.28 -14.58
C TYR A 166 13.16 -9.80 -14.87
N MET A 167 12.69 -9.93 -16.12
CA MET A 167 11.32 -9.55 -16.50
C MET A 167 10.28 -10.34 -15.72
N THR A 168 10.53 -11.63 -15.49
CA THR A 168 9.70 -12.51 -14.69
C THR A 168 9.62 -12.03 -13.24
N MET A 169 10.76 -11.70 -12.63
CA MET A 169 10.80 -11.17 -11.26
C MET A 169 10.06 -9.82 -11.15
N VAL A 170 10.27 -8.88 -12.08
CA VAL A 170 9.54 -7.60 -12.08
C VAL A 170 8.04 -7.85 -12.23
N SER A 171 7.62 -8.77 -13.10
CA SER A 171 6.21 -9.12 -13.30
C SER A 171 5.58 -9.69 -12.01
N ILE A 172 6.31 -10.53 -11.27
CA ILE A 172 5.88 -11.02 -9.95
C ILE A 172 5.68 -9.87 -8.95
N VAL A 173 6.52 -8.83 -8.99
CA VAL A 173 6.31 -7.63 -8.17
C VAL A 173 5.02 -6.93 -8.52
N LEU A 174 4.79 -6.69 -9.81
CA LEU A 174 3.62 -5.99 -10.29
C LEU A 174 2.32 -6.76 -10.03
N CYS A 175 2.31 -8.08 -10.21
CA CYS A 175 1.18 -8.94 -9.89
C CYS A 175 0.82 -8.88 -8.40
N PHE A 176 1.81 -8.96 -7.52
CA PHE A 176 1.58 -8.82 -6.08
C PHE A 176 1.09 -7.42 -5.70
N THR A 177 1.67 -6.36 -6.28
CA THR A 177 1.20 -4.99 -6.06
C THR A 177 -0.25 -4.82 -6.50
N ARG A 178 -0.65 -5.43 -7.62
CA ARG A 178 -2.05 -5.47 -8.06
C ARG A 178 -2.93 -6.23 -7.07
N ALA A 179 -2.51 -7.42 -6.66
CA ALA A 179 -3.25 -8.23 -5.69
C ALA A 179 -3.54 -7.47 -4.39
N GLN A 180 -2.54 -6.75 -3.87
CA GLN A 180 -2.66 -5.90 -2.69
C GLN A 180 -3.57 -4.68 -2.90
N ARG A 181 -3.53 -4.06 -4.09
CA ARG A 181 -4.36 -2.88 -4.39
C ARG A 181 -5.82 -3.22 -4.64
N ASP A 182 -6.06 -4.33 -5.31
CA ASP A 182 -7.38 -4.76 -5.73
C ASP A 182 -8.03 -5.71 -4.70
N GLY A 183 -7.26 -6.19 -3.71
CA GLY A 183 -7.72 -7.19 -2.74
C GLY A 183 -8.01 -8.54 -3.39
N LEU A 184 -7.15 -8.99 -4.30
CA LEU A 184 -7.31 -10.27 -5.00
C LEU A 184 -6.52 -11.35 -4.26
N TRP A 185 -7.21 -12.20 -3.50
CA TRP A 185 -6.57 -13.17 -2.63
C TRP A 185 -5.78 -14.24 -3.37
N ASP A 186 -6.37 -14.85 -4.40
CA ASP A 186 -5.72 -15.91 -5.18
C ASP A 186 -4.46 -15.37 -5.89
N LEU A 187 -4.55 -14.15 -6.43
CA LEU A 187 -3.41 -13.49 -7.05
C LEU A 187 -2.32 -13.14 -6.03
N HIS A 188 -2.71 -12.80 -4.79
CA HIS A 188 -1.77 -12.53 -3.71
C HIS A 188 -0.97 -13.79 -3.36
N LEU A 189 -1.66 -14.93 -3.13
CA LEU A 189 -0.99 -16.19 -2.83
C LEU A 189 -0.17 -16.72 -4.00
N TYR A 190 -0.69 -16.62 -5.23
CA TYR A 190 0.05 -16.96 -6.45
C TYR A 190 1.34 -16.15 -6.54
N ALA A 191 1.26 -14.83 -6.45
CA ALA A 191 2.42 -13.96 -6.57
C ALA A 191 3.38 -14.15 -5.38
N PHE A 192 2.88 -14.43 -4.17
CA PHE A 192 3.72 -14.73 -3.02
C PHE A 192 4.48 -16.05 -3.20
N LYS A 193 3.79 -17.12 -3.60
CA LYS A 193 4.40 -18.42 -3.90
C LYS A 193 5.49 -18.30 -4.96
N ARG A 194 5.23 -17.54 -6.03
CA ARG A 194 6.20 -17.24 -7.09
C ARG A 194 7.48 -16.53 -6.61
N ARG A 195 7.44 -15.83 -5.47
CA ARG A 195 8.61 -15.12 -4.90
C ARG A 195 9.51 -16.02 -4.05
N LEU A 196 8.93 -17.03 -3.40
CA LEU A 196 9.62 -17.86 -2.42
C LEU A 196 10.95 -18.44 -2.93
N PRO A 197 11.03 -19.03 -4.14
CA PRO A 197 12.30 -19.57 -4.65
C PRO A 197 13.42 -18.53 -4.70
N PHE A 198 13.10 -17.28 -5.08
CA PHE A 198 14.09 -16.21 -5.12
C PHE A 198 14.49 -15.75 -3.70
N PHE A 199 13.58 -15.75 -2.73
CA PHE A 199 13.95 -15.45 -1.34
C PHE A 199 14.95 -16.47 -0.78
N PHE A 200 14.79 -17.77 -1.11
CA PHE A 200 15.78 -18.79 -0.78
C PHE A 200 17.10 -18.55 -1.53
N ARG A 201 17.04 -18.32 -2.84
CA ARG A 201 18.23 -18.16 -3.69
C ARG A 201 19.11 -16.98 -3.28
N TYR A 202 18.50 -15.87 -2.87
CA TYR A 202 19.14 -14.60 -2.56
C TYR A 202 19.26 -14.32 -1.05
N ASN A 203 19.22 -15.36 -0.21
CA ASN A 203 19.49 -15.25 1.24
C ASN A 203 18.57 -14.29 2.01
N HIS A 204 17.33 -14.07 1.54
CA HIS A 204 16.30 -13.38 2.31
C HIS A 204 15.63 -14.35 3.29
N ILE A 205 16.44 -14.99 4.15
CA ILE A 205 16.10 -16.18 4.95
C ILE A 205 14.85 -15.98 5.81
N ASN A 206 14.67 -14.80 6.41
CA ASN A 206 13.48 -14.50 7.21
C ASN A 206 12.19 -14.56 6.37
N TYR A 207 12.22 -14.05 5.13
CA TYR A 207 11.08 -14.11 4.23
C TYR A 207 10.91 -15.49 3.60
N ALA A 208 12.01 -16.21 3.38
CA ALA A 208 11.95 -17.59 2.91
C ALA A 208 11.29 -18.51 3.95
N ARG A 209 11.82 -18.52 5.19
CA ARG A 209 11.34 -19.37 6.30
C ARG A 209 9.91 -19.03 6.73
N TRP A 210 9.65 -17.76 7.06
CA TRP A 210 8.30 -17.38 7.50
C TRP A 210 7.31 -17.29 6.35
N GLY A 211 7.79 -17.07 5.13
CA GLY A 211 6.94 -17.09 3.95
C GLY A 211 6.44 -18.49 3.60
N THR A 212 7.24 -19.54 3.79
CA THR A 212 6.76 -20.93 3.61
C THR A 212 5.69 -21.31 4.62
N VAL A 213 5.89 -20.92 5.89
CA VAL A 213 4.89 -21.12 6.96
C VAL A 213 3.61 -20.36 6.62
N TYR A 214 3.75 -19.06 6.31
CA TYR A 214 2.63 -18.21 5.90
C TYR A 214 1.85 -18.82 4.72
N LEU A 215 2.53 -19.31 3.68
CA LEU A 215 1.85 -19.90 2.53
C LEU A 215 1.07 -21.16 2.92
N ALA A 216 1.61 -22.01 3.81
CA ALA A 216 0.92 -23.20 4.28
C ALA A 216 -0.33 -22.84 5.10
N GLU A 217 -0.19 -21.93 6.07
CA GLU A 217 -1.30 -21.44 6.90
C GLU A 217 -2.40 -20.80 6.04
N MET A 218 -2.03 -19.91 5.13
CA MET A 218 -2.99 -19.23 4.25
C MET A 218 -3.69 -20.17 3.27
N SER A 219 -3.10 -21.33 2.97
CA SER A 219 -3.71 -22.36 2.10
C SER A 219 -4.63 -23.30 2.87
N ALA A 220 -4.55 -23.32 4.20
CA ALA A 220 -5.33 -24.16 5.09
C ALA A 220 -6.38 -23.37 5.88
N LEU A 221 -6.72 -22.14 5.45
CA LEU A 221 -7.70 -21.31 6.13
C LEU A 221 -9.08 -21.96 6.15
N PRO A 222 -9.83 -21.85 7.27
CA PRO A 222 -11.22 -22.28 7.32
C PRO A 222 -12.07 -21.59 6.23
N PRO A 223 -13.09 -22.27 5.67
CA PRO A 223 -13.90 -21.74 4.57
C PRO A 223 -14.50 -20.36 4.85
N GLU A 224 -14.90 -20.10 6.09
CA GLU A 224 -15.51 -18.84 6.52
C GLU A 224 -14.52 -17.66 6.42
N ILE A 225 -13.27 -17.88 6.82
CA ILE A 225 -12.20 -16.88 6.73
C ILE A 225 -11.74 -16.73 5.28
N LEU A 226 -11.60 -17.84 4.56
CA LEU A 226 -11.23 -17.82 3.14
C LEU A 226 -12.23 -16.99 2.33
N LEU A 227 -13.53 -17.11 2.63
CA LEU A 227 -14.56 -16.32 1.96
C LEU A 227 -14.37 -14.81 2.17
N GLU A 228 -14.03 -14.36 3.38
CA GLU A 228 -13.73 -12.96 3.66
C GLU A 228 -12.47 -12.47 2.93
N PHE A 229 -11.46 -13.32 2.84
CA PHE A 229 -10.26 -13.02 2.08
C PHE A 229 -10.56 -12.94 0.57
N GLN A 230 -11.41 -13.82 0.04
CA GLN A 230 -11.87 -13.79 -1.36
C GLN A 230 -12.70 -12.53 -1.68
N LYS A 231 -13.47 -11.99 -0.71
CA LYS A 231 -14.12 -10.67 -0.83
C LYS A 231 -13.11 -9.51 -0.87
N GLY A 232 -11.85 -9.78 -0.53
CA GLY A 232 -10.77 -8.80 -0.53
C GLY A 232 -10.60 -8.06 0.80
N ASN A 233 -11.19 -8.57 1.89
CA ASN A 233 -11.15 -7.93 3.20
C ASN A 233 -9.80 -8.11 3.93
N PHE A 234 -8.86 -8.87 3.34
CA PHE A 234 -7.47 -8.96 3.82
C PHE A 234 -6.64 -7.69 3.55
N VAL A 235 -7.16 -6.79 2.70
CA VAL A 235 -6.57 -5.47 2.45
C VAL A 235 -7.52 -4.38 2.90
N VAL A 236 -6.98 -3.34 3.55
CA VAL A 236 -7.80 -2.20 3.97
C VAL A 236 -8.17 -1.38 2.74
N LYS A 237 -9.46 -1.35 2.38
CA LYS A 237 -9.98 -0.46 1.32
C LYS A 237 -10.74 0.69 1.98
N ARG A 238 -10.47 1.93 1.56
CA ARG A 238 -11.19 3.11 2.07
C ARG A 238 -12.30 3.60 1.12
N SER A 239 -12.48 2.95 -0.03
CA SER A 239 -13.66 3.08 -0.91
C SER A 239 -13.80 1.82 -1.77
N ASP A 240 -14.81 1.76 -2.65
CA ASP A 240 -15.02 0.65 -3.58
C ASP A 240 -14.30 0.83 -4.94
N ARG A 241 -13.61 1.95 -5.15
CA ARG A 241 -12.91 2.24 -6.42
C ARG A 241 -11.68 1.36 -6.64
N ARG A 242 -11.29 1.14 -7.89
CA ARG A 242 -9.95 0.61 -8.20
C ARG A 242 -8.90 1.65 -7.77
N PHE A 243 -7.76 1.22 -7.23
CA PHE A 243 -6.63 2.07 -6.79
C PHE A 243 -6.72 2.80 -5.43
N ASN A 244 -7.44 2.26 -4.44
CA ASN A 244 -7.66 2.96 -3.16
C ASN A 244 -6.51 2.98 -2.15
N GLN A 245 -5.35 2.39 -2.47
CA GLN A 245 -4.16 2.48 -1.61
C GLN A 245 -2.87 2.68 -2.40
N ASN A 246 -2.17 3.76 -2.05
CA ASN A 246 -0.72 3.78 -2.15
C ASN A 246 -0.17 2.88 -1.03
N ILE A 247 0.44 1.76 -1.41
CA ILE A 247 1.06 0.78 -0.52
C ILE A 247 2.08 1.40 0.46
N ILE A 248 2.58 2.61 0.16
CA ILE A 248 3.52 3.37 1.00
C ILE A 248 2.80 4.19 2.08
N ASN A 249 1.79 5.00 1.72
CA ASN A 249 1.30 6.08 2.59
C ASN A 249 -0.10 5.88 3.17
N LYS A 250 -0.96 5.02 2.57
CA LYS A 250 -2.34 4.77 3.04
C LYS A 250 -3.26 6.02 3.21
N ASP A 251 -2.87 7.19 2.73
CA ASP A 251 -3.61 8.45 2.93
C ASP A 251 -4.74 8.66 1.90
N VAL A 252 -5.79 9.37 2.31
CA VAL A 252 -7.00 9.65 1.52
C VAL A 252 -7.11 11.13 1.19
N VAL A 253 -7.50 11.40 -0.05
CA VAL A 253 -7.82 12.74 -0.56
C VAL A 253 -9.07 13.26 0.14
N THR A 254 -8.97 14.43 0.77
CA THR A 254 -10.14 15.08 1.38
C THR A 254 -11.14 15.51 0.29
N PRO A 255 -12.45 15.60 0.58
CA PRO A 255 -13.45 16.08 -0.37
C PRO A 255 -13.07 17.43 -1.02
N GLU A 256 -12.44 18.31 -0.25
CA GLU A 256 -11.96 19.62 -0.70
C GLU A 256 -10.85 19.53 -1.77
N ILE A 257 -9.89 18.60 -1.61
CA ILE A 257 -8.84 18.38 -2.60
C ILE A 257 -9.43 17.73 -3.85
N GLN A 258 -10.37 16.79 -3.67
CA GLN A 258 -11.07 16.16 -4.80
C GLN A 258 -11.85 17.19 -5.63
N GLU A 259 -12.63 18.05 -4.98
CA GLU A 259 -13.38 19.12 -5.65
C GLU A 259 -12.43 20.11 -6.36
N SER A 260 -11.34 20.52 -5.70
CA SER A 260 -10.33 21.40 -6.30
C SER A 260 -9.66 20.79 -7.54
N LEU A 261 -9.44 19.48 -7.57
CA LEU A 261 -8.79 18.79 -8.69
C LEU A 261 -9.76 18.50 -9.83
N LEU A 262 -10.96 18.00 -9.52
CA LEU A 262 -11.98 17.70 -10.54
C LEU A 262 -12.54 18.97 -11.17
N GLY A 263 -12.65 20.06 -10.41
CA GLY A 263 -13.14 21.35 -10.87
C GLY A 263 -12.09 22.25 -11.52
N ALA A 264 -10.84 21.81 -11.69
CA ALA A 264 -9.72 22.68 -12.07
C ALA A 264 -9.96 23.45 -13.38
N GLU A 265 -10.52 22.79 -14.39
CA GLU A 265 -10.82 23.40 -15.68
C GLU A 265 -11.93 24.45 -15.57
N HIS A 266 -13.07 24.10 -14.95
CA HIS A 266 -14.19 25.01 -14.76
C HIS A 266 -13.82 26.23 -13.90
N LEU A 267 -13.07 26.02 -12.81
CA LEU A 267 -12.56 27.10 -11.96
C LEU A 267 -11.59 28.01 -12.72
N GLY A 268 -10.73 27.45 -13.57
CA GLY A 268 -9.84 28.21 -14.43
C GLY A 268 -10.59 29.04 -15.49
N GLN A 269 -11.62 28.46 -16.12
CA GLN A 269 -12.48 29.16 -17.08
C GLN A 269 -13.22 30.34 -16.43
N ALA A 270 -13.75 30.17 -15.22
CA ALA A 270 -14.40 31.25 -14.48
C ALA A 270 -13.43 32.40 -14.17
N GLN A 271 -12.18 32.08 -13.79
CA GLN A 271 -11.14 33.10 -13.55
C GLN A 271 -10.71 33.81 -14.83
N MET A 272 -10.63 33.08 -15.95
CA MET A 272 -10.35 33.66 -17.26
C MET A 272 -11.46 34.63 -17.68
N LYS A 273 -12.74 34.25 -17.47
CA LYS A 273 -13.87 35.13 -17.77
C LYS A 273 -13.81 36.43 -16.96
N VAL A 274 -13.58 36.33 -15.65
CA VAL A 274 -13.41 37.52 -14.79
C VAL A 274 -12.22 38.38 -15.23
N PHE A 275 -11.13 37.76 -15.70
CA PHE A 275 -9.98 38.50 -16.23
C PHE A 275 -10.34 39.29 -17.50
N VAL A 276 -11.00 38.63 -18.45
CA VAL A 276 -11.46 39.25 -19.70
C VAL A 276 -12.44 40.37 -19.41
N ASP A 277 -13.47 40.10 -18.61
CA ASP A 277 -14.50 41.08 -18.27
C ASP A 277 -13.87 42.34 -17.65
N LYS A 278 -13.06 42.19 -16.59
CA LYS A 278 -12.52 43.33 -15.83
C LYS A 278 -11.37 44.08 -16.48
N ARG A 279 -10.68 43.50 -17.47
CA ARG A 279 -9.47 44.10 -18.07
C ARG A 279 -9.60 44.42 -19.55
N LEU A 280 -10.47 43.71 -20.27
CA LEU A 280 -10.63 43.83 -21.72
C LEU A 280 -12.01 44.34 -22.13
N CYS A 281 -13.07 44.08 -21.34
CA CYS A 281 -14.44 44.48 -21.67
C CYS A 281 -14.93 45.69 -20.89
N GLU A 282 -14.51 45.86 -19.62
CA GLU A 282 -14.85 47.05 -18.82
C GLU A 282 -14.22 48.32 -19.44
N PRO A 283 -14.99 49.43 -19.57
CA PRO A 283 -14.49 50.69 -20.08
C PRO A 283 -13.32 51.23 -19.24
N PRO A 284 -12.30 51.88 -19.84
CA PRO A 284 -11.14 52.40 -19.11
C PRO A 284 -11.48 53.38 -17.98
N ASP A 285 -12.63 54.07 -18.08
CA ASP A 285 -13.09 55.08 -17.13
C ASP A 285 -13.99 54.49 -16.01
N SER A 286 -14.19 53.16 -15.99
CA SER A 286 -14.95 52.46 -14.96
C SER A 286 -14.08 52.19 -13.72
N ASP A 287 -14.60 52.45 -12.52
CA ASP A 287 -13.95 52.12 -11.24
C ASP A 287 -13.66 50.60 -11.08
N GLN A 288 -14.30 49.77 -11.91
CA GLN A 288 -14.14 48.31 -11.90
C GLN A 288 -13.07 47.82 -12.90
N HIS A 289 -12.57 48.71 -13.77
CA HIS A 289 -11.54 48.39 -14.75
C HIS A 289 -10.19 48.17 -14.08
N LEU A 290 -9.57 47.02 -14.35
CA LEU A 290 -8.22 46.71 -13.90
C LEU A 290 -7.25 46.81 -15.09
N GLY A 291 -6.11 47.47 -14.87
CA GLY A 291 -5.04 47.47 -15.87
C GLY A 291 -4.56 46.06 -16.22
N LEU A 292 -4.19 45.86 -17.49
CA LEU A 292 -3.74 44.56 -17.99
C LEU A 292 -2.55 43.98 -17.21
N LYS A 293 -1.64 44.86 -16.75
CA LYS A 293 -0.44 44.49 -15.98
C LYS A 293 -0.66 44.47 -14.47
N SER A 294 -1.87 44.78 -13.99
CA SER A 294 -2.17 44.77 -12.56
C SER A 294 -2.09 43.36 -11.98
N PRO A 295 -1.51 43.17 -10.77
CA PRO A 295 -1.24 41.85 -10.20
C PRO A 295 -2.44 40.92 -10.20
N ILE A 296 -2.20 39.65 -10.56
CA ILE A 296 -3.19 38.58 -10.46
C ILE A 296 -2.96 37.85 -9.13
N ARG A 297 -4.04 37.62 -8.37
CA ARG A 297 -3.97 36.88 -7.11
C ARG A 297 -3.52 35.44 -7.40
N LYS A 298 -2.48 34.97 -6.70
CA LYS A 298 -2.02 33.58 -6.81
C LYS A 298 -3.11 32.61 -6.35
N ASN A 299 -3.38 31.59 -7.17
CA ASN A 299 -4.24 30.49 -6.79
C ASN A 299 -3.56 29.61 -5.74
N LYS A 300 -4.31 29.26 -4.69
CA LYS A 300 -3.91 28.24 -3.69
C LYS A 300 -4.72 26.97 -3.94
N ALA A 301 -4.61 26.41 -5.15
CA ALA A 301 -5.30 25.19 -5.49
C ALA A 301 -4.83 24.07 -4.55
N LYS A 302 -5.77 23.39 -3.88
CA LYS A 302 -5.42 22.28 -3.01
C LYS A 302 -5.10 21.07 -3.90
N THR A 303 -3.92 20.50 -3.71
CA THR A 303 -3.44 19.35 -4.48
C THR A 303 -3.14 18.18 -3.54
N PHE A 304 -2.68 17.05 -4.07
CA PHE A 304 -2.18 15.96 -3.24
C PHE A 304 -1.06 16.39 -2.29
N ALA A 305 -0.29 17.44 -2.60
CA ALA A 305 0.72 17.98 -1.70
C ALA A 305 0.08 18.60 -0.43
N SER A 306 -1.13 19.14 -0.54
CA SER A 306 -1.89 19.73 0.57
C SER A 306 -2.33 18.70 1.62
N LEU A 307 -2.28 17.39 1.33
CA LEU A 307 -2.47 16.33 2.33
C LEU A 307 -1.33 16.29 3.37
N TYR A 308 -0.16 16.80 2.99
CA TYR A 308 1.06 16.73 3.79
C TYR A 308 1.49 18.11 4.30
N GLU A 309 0.68 19.15 4.05
CA GLU A 309 0.86 20.46 4.68
C GLU A 309 0.52 20.33 6.17
N VAL A 310 1.56 20.12 6.97
CA VAL A 310 1.47 20.16 8.43
C VAL A 310 0.90 21.52 8.81
N VAL A 311 -0.22 21.53 9.55
CA VAL A 311 -0.63 22.72 10.29
C VAL A 311 0.53 23.06 11.20
N GLN A 312 1.32 24.06 10.81
CA GLN A 312 2.30 24.68 11.67
C GLN A 312 1.50 25.32 12.80
N LEU A 313 1.17 24.55 13.84
CA LEU A 313 0.85 25.10 15.15
C LEU A 313 2.10 25.89 15.54
N SER A 314 2.01 27.20 15.30
CA SER A 314 3.03 28.22 15.48
C SER A 314 4.16 27.78 16.41
N LYS A 315 5.32 27.41 15.86
CA LYS A 315 6.69 27.33 16.41
C LYS A 315 6.97 27.09 17.92
N ASN A 316 6.01 26.81 18.79
CA ASN A 316 6.17 26.88 20.22
C ASN A 316 5.53 25.66 20.88
N LYS A 317 6.39 24.68 21.20
CA LYS A 317 6.16 23.62 22.20
C LYS A 317 5.53 24.15 23.51
N GLN A 318 5.63 25.45 23.79
CA GLN A 318 5.02 26.12 24.95
C GLN A 318 3.48 26.23 24.90
N ASN A 319 2.83 26.22 23.73
CA ASN A 319 1.38 26.45 23.68
C ASN A 319 0.56 25.24 24.14
N THR A 320 1.00 24.01 23.89
CA THR A 320 0.30 22.79 24.36
C THR A 320 0.36 22.66 25.87
N ILE A 321 1.54 22.85 26.48
CA ILE A 321 1.74 22.87 27.94
C ILE A 321 0.92 24.00 28.60
N LYS A 322 0.73 25.13 27.91
CA LYS A 322 -0.13 26.23 28.39
C LYS A 322 -1.62 25.87 28.39
N VAL A 323 -2.11 25.10 27.42
CA VAL A 323 -3.51 24.64 27.39
C VAL A 323 -3.76 23.64 28.52
N ASP A 324 -2.82 22.72 28.78
CA ASP A 324 -2.89 21.76 29.88
C ASP A 324 -2.97 22.46 31.24
N ARG A 325 -2.08 23.45 31.45
CA ARG A 325 -2.09 24.29 32.66
C ARG A 325 -3.41 25.04 32.79
N GLN A 326 -3.97 25.57 31.71
CA GLN A 326 -5.23 26.31 31.74
C GLN A 326 -6.44 25.42 32.07
N ILE A 327 -6.52 24.19 31.55
CA ILE A 327 -7.61 23.26 31.87
C ILE A 327 -7.54 22.83 33.33
N LEU A 328 -6.36 22.43 33.82
CA LEU A 328 -6.16 22.10 35.24
C LEU A 328 -6.41 23.30 36.15
N GLN A 329 -5.96 24.49 35.77
CA GLN A 329 -6.19 25.71 36.54
C GLN A 329 -7.68 26.08 36.57
N ARG A 330 -8.43 25.86 35.49
CA ARG A 330 -9.89 26.02 35.46
C ARG A 330 -10.60 24.99 36.33
N LEU A 331 -10.20 23.71 36.29
CA LEU A 331 -10.74 22.67 37.17
C LEU A 331 -10.54 23.01 38.65
N VAL A 332 -9.33 23.45 39.03
CA VAL A 332 -9.02 23.90 40.40
C VAL A 332 -9.83 25.15 40.77
N THR A 333 -10.00 26.09 39.85
CA THR A 333 -10.81 27.31 40.09
C THR A 333 -12.28 26.98 40.30
N VAL A 334 -12.84 26.07 39.51
CA VAL A 334 -14.23 25.63 39.62
C VAL A 334 -14.47 24.86 40.92
N TYR A 335 -13.53 23.99 41.30
CA TYR A 335 -13.55 23.28 42.58
C TYR A 335 -13.48 24.25 43.77
N ARG A 336 -12.55 25.22 43.73
CA ARG A 336 -12.43 26.27 44.77
C ARG A 336 -13.65 27.19 44.83
N ALA A 337 -14.38 27.36 43.73
CA ALA A 337 -15.63 28.12 43.68
C ALA A 337 -16.84 27.34 44.24
N GLY A 338 -16.62 26.18 44.87
CA GLY A 338 -17.67 25.39 45.53
C GLY A 338 -18.56 24.60 44.57
N ARG A 339 -18.21 24.50 43.29
CA ARG A 339 -18.97 23.67 42.35
C ARG A 339 -18.60 22.20 42.53
N LYS A 340 -19.60 21.33 42.50
CA LYS A 340 -19.41 19.88 42.56
C LYS A 340 -18.73 19.41 41.26
N VAL A 341 -17.43 19.11 41.33
CA VAL A 341 -16.66 18.52 40.23
C VAL A 341 -16.16 17.16 40.69
N ASP A 342 -16.54 16.12 39.97
CA ASP A 342 -16.05 14.76 40.20
C ASP A 342 -14.64 14.63 39.59
N LEU A 343 -13.64 14.99 40.38
CA LEU A 343 -12.24 14.95 39.97
C LEU A 343 -11.75 13.53 39.70
N GLU A 344 -12.32 12.53 40.38
CA GLU A 344 -11.90 11.14 40.23
C GLU A 344 -12.27 10.62 38.85
N ASN A 345 -13.49 10.88 38.39
CA ASN A 345 -13.92 10.54 37.04
C ASN A 345 -13.17 11.35 35.96
N VAL A 346 -13.04 12.67 36.15
CA VAL A 346 -12.40 13.56 35.17
C VAL A 346 -10.93 13.18 34.92
N LEU A 347 -10.20 12.76 35.95
CA LEU A 347 -8.79 12.39 35.83
C LEU A 347 -8.57 10.96 35.28
N GLN A 348 -9.63 10.16 35.13
CA GLN A 348 -9.55 8.86 34.44
C GLN A 348 -9.53 9.01 32.91
N HIS A 349 -9.83 10.20 32.39
CA HIS A 349 -9.85 10.48 30.96
C HIS A 349 -8.71 11.42 30.55
N GLU A 350 -8.14 11.20 29.38
CA GLU A 350 -7.11 12.08 28.82
C GLU A 350 -7.75 13.44 28.48
N LEU A 351 -7.36 14.50 29.19
CA LEU A 351 -7.91 15.86 29.04
C LEU A 351 -7.38 16.61 27.79
N MET A 352 -6.78 15.87 26.86
CA MET A 352 -6.20 16.40 25.63
C MET A 352 -7.15 16.23 24.44
N PRO A 353 -7.09 17.11 23.41
CA PRO A 353 -7.88 16.95 22.19
C PRO A 353 -7.56 15.66 21.42
N ILE A 354 -6.36 15.12 21.64
CA ILE A 354 -5.81 13.96 20.95
C ILE A 354 -5.09 13.10 21.99
N PRO A 355 -5.32 11.78 22.03
CA PRO A 355 -4.61 10.89 22.94
C PRO A 355 -3.09 10.90 22.73
N PRO A 356 -2.27 11.38 23.68
CA PRO A 356 -0.81 11.34 23.56
C PRO A 356 -0.27 9.90 23.53
N SER A 357 -1.05 8.94 24.03
CA SER A 357 -0.80 7.50 23.89
C SER A 357 -0.87 7.01 22.43
N LEU A 358 -1.62 7.69 21.56
CA LEU A 358 -1.86 7.27 20.16
C LEU A 358 -1.22 8.20 19.13
N ALA A 359 -1.06 9.49 19.44
CA ALA A 359 -0.58 10.49 18.48
C ALA A 359 0.27 11.58 19.14
N ALA A 360 1.26 12.06 18.39
CA ALA A 360 2.09 13.18 18.79
C ALA A 360 1.27 14.47 18.85
N THR A 361 1.79 15.49 19.53
CA THR A 361 1.13 16.80 19.74
C THR A 361 0.83 17.58 18.45
N ASN A 362 1.32 17.11 17.30
CA ASN A 362 1.04 17.63 15.96
C ASN A 362 -0.09 16.85 15.24
N GLY A 363 -0.75 15.88 15.91
CA GLY A 363 -1.82 15.05 15.36
C GLY A 363 -1.36 13.86 14.50
N SER A 364 -0.05 13.66 14.32
CA SER A 364 0.44 12.45 13.64
C SER A 364 0.40 11.25 14.59
N LEU A 365 -0.21 10.14 14.17
CA LEU A 365 -0.20 8.88 14.91
C LEU A 365 1.24 8.42 15.19
N HIS A 366 1.49 7.92 16.39
CA HIS A 366 2.78 7.34 16.75
C HIS A 366 2.99 6.04 15.97
N SER A 367 3.75 6.10 14.87
CA SER A 367 4.19 4.90 14.17
C SER A 367 5.40 4.29 14.89
N THR A 368 5.19 3.27 15.71
CA THR A 368 6.31 2.53 16.32
C THR A 368 6.96 1.57 15.34
N ASN A 369 8.30 1.46 15.35
CA ASN A 369 9.03 0.43 14.62
C ASN A 369 8.62 -0.97 15.12
N LYS A 370 8.51 -1.93 14.20
CA LYS A 370 8.03 -3.31 14.45
C LYS A 370 8.76 -4.02 15.60
N SER A 371 10.04 -3.70 15.80
CA SER A 371 10.88 -4.23 16.89
C SER A 371 10.40 -3.83 18.28
N VAL A 372 9.79 -2.65 18.43
CA VAL A 372 9.30 -2.17 19.73
C VAL A 372 8.08 -2.97 20.16
N LEU A 373 7.14 -3.24 19.24
CA LEU A 373 5.97 -4.06 19.52
C LEU A 373 6.37 -5.51 19.85
N ALA A 374 7.32 -6.08 19.12
CA ALA A 374 7.86 -7.40 19.43
C ALA A 374 8.44 -7.44 20.86
N ASN A 375 9.28 -6.46 21.22
CA ASN A 375 9.86 -6.37 22.56
C ASN A 375 8.81 -6.21 23.66
N ILE A 376 7.73 -5.46 23.41
CA ILE A 376 6.62 -5.26 24.36
C ILE A 376 5.83 -6.56 24.52
N LEU A 377 5.49 -7.23 23.42
CA LEU A 377 4.76 -8.50 23.45
C LEU A 377 5.57 -9.61 24.13
N THR A 378 6.89 -9.64 23.93
CA THR A 378 7.76 -10.62 24.59
C THR A 378 8.12 -10.25 26.04
N LYS A 379 7.86 -9.02 26.50
CA LYS A 379 8.28 -8.55 27.83
C LYS A 379 7.60 -9.29 28.98
N HIS A 380 6.41 -9.85 28.74
CA HIS A 380 5.59 -10.52 29.76
C HIS A 380 5.35 -12.01 29.46
N VAL A 381 5.95 -12.55 28.40
CA VAL A 381 5.88 -13.99 28.10
C VAL A 381 6.94 -14.68 28.95
N GLN A 382 6.51 -15.34 30.03
CA GLN A 382 7.36 -16.30 30.73
C GLN A 382 7.39 -17.59 29.92
N THR A 383 8.48 -17.85 29.21
CA THR A 383 8.74 -19.17 28.62
C THR A 383 9.06 -20.16 29.74
N PRO A 384 8.31 -21.27 29.90
CA PRO A 384 8.65 -22.32 30.85
C PRO A 384 10.05 -22.89 30.53
N ALA A 385 10.87 -23.13 31.56
CA ALA A 385 12.22 -23.67 31.40
C ALA A 385 12.21 -25.10 30.82
N ASP A 386 11.13 -25.85 31.10
CA ASP A 386 10.88 -27.18 30.56
C ASP A 386 9.44 -27.23 30.04
N VAL A 387 9.30 -27.32 28.72
CA VAL A 387 8.04 -27.76 28.12
C VAL A 387 8.07 -29.28 28.13
N PRO A 388 7.23 -29.96 28.93
CA PRO A 388 7.17 -31.42 28.87
C PRO A 388 6.79 -31.81 27.44
N LEU A 389 7.69 -32.53 26.77
CA LEU A 389 7.42 -33.17 25.49
C LEU A 389 6.36 -34.25 25.73
N GLN A 390 5.08 -33.88 25.65
CA GLN A 390 4.06 -34.86 25.33
C GLN A 390 4.34 -35.35 23.92
N GLU A 391 4.36 -36.67 23.77
CA GLU A 391 4.62 -37.34 22.50
C GLU A 391 3.79 -36.74 21.37
N PRO A 392 4.38 -36.60 20.17
CA PRO A 392 3.70 -35.93 19.07
C PRO A 392 2.48 -36.75 18.67
N SER A 393 1.28 -36.17 18.81
CA SER A 393 0.12 -36.55 18.01
C SER A 393 0.33 -36.05 16.57
N CYS A 394 1.37 -36.57 15.92
CA CYS A 394 1.69 -36.39 14.51
C CYS A 394 1.01 -37.52 13.74
N LEU A 395 -0.19 -37.26 13.23
CA LEU A 395 -0.87 -38.13 12.27
C LEU A 395 -0.51 -37.82 10.81
N ALA A 396 0.57 -37.07 10.53
CA ALA A 396 0.91 -36.62 9.18
C ALA A 396 2.37 -36.88 8.75
N ALA A 397 2.99 -37.96 9.22
CA ALA A 397 4.32 -38.38 8.74
C ALA A 397 4.49 -39.91 8.66
N LYS A 398 3.50 -40.60 8.10
CA LYS A 398 3.67 -41.97 7.59
C LYS A 398 2.97 -42.11 6.26
N HIS A 399 3.66 -41.71 5.19
CA HIS A 399 3.62 -42.32 3.84
C HIS A 399 4.65 -41.57 2.97
N LEU A 400 5.89 -42.03 3.09
CA LEU A 400 6.89 -42.00 2.02
C LEU A 400 7.13 -43.45 1.61
#